data_AF-A0A140D5F3-F1
#
_entry.id   AF-A0A140D5F3-F1
#
_cell.length_a   1.000
_cell.length_b   1.000
_cell.length_c   1.000
_cell.angle_alpha   90.00
_cell.angle_beta   90.00
_cell.angle_gamma   90.00
#
_symmetry.space_group_name_H-M   'P 1'
#
loop_
_entity.id
_entity.type
_entity.pdbx_description
1 polymer ?
#
loop_
_entity_poly.entity_id
_entity_poly.type
_entity_poly.pdbx_seq_one_letter_code
_entity_poly.pdbx_strand_id
1 'polypeptide(L)'
;KSKDEEGAKAPKVTDRVPLPAAECMNIMRKIPSDHLKLMGLNVDEARPEWMIVTVLPVPPPPVRPSVAVDGGATRGEAFLTYKLAEVIRANALLNSEAEGS
;
A
#
# COMPACT_ATOMS: atom_id res chain seq x y z
N LYS A 1 -5.32 -56.96 4.02
CA LYS A 1 -5.86 -56.01 5.02
C LYS A 1 -4.71 -55.08 5.38
N SER A 2 -4.62 -53.93 4.70
CA SER A 2 -5.00 -52.59 5.22
C SER A 2 -3.95 -52.06 6.19
N LYS A 3 -3.37 -50.87 6.06
CA LYS A 3 -3.66 -49.66 5.27
C LYS A 3 -2.42 -48.76 5.46
N ASP A 4 -2.11 -47.95 4.45
CA ASP A 4 -1.88 -46.49 4.46
C ASP A 4 -1.25 -45.90 5.76
N GLU A 5 -0.25 -45.02 5.73
CA GLU A 5 -0.18 -43.79 4.95
C GLU A 5 1.29 -43.37 4.74
N GLU A 6 1.67 -43.27 3.48
CA GLU A 6 2.87 -42.57 3.04
C GLU A 6 2.66 -41.08 3.36
N GLY A 7 3.34 -40.59 4.40
CA GLY A 7 3.30 -39.20 4.81
C GLY A 7 3.74 -38.30 3.65
N ALA A 8 2.76 -37.75 2.94
CA ALA A 8 2.96 -36.74 1.91
C ALA A 8 3.74 -35.58 2.53
N LYS A 9 5.04 -35.52 2.24
CA LYS A 9 5.90 -34.41 2.64
C LYS A 9 5.27 -33.13 2.09
N ALA A 10 4.80 -32.28 3.00
CA ALA A 10 4.32 -30.95 2.67
C ALA A 10 5.35 -30.26 1.75
N PRO A 11 4.91 -29.54 0.70
CA PRO A 11 5.83 -28.89 -0.21
C PRO A 11 6.78 -28.01 0.60
N LYS A 12 8.09 -28.26 0.46
CA LYS A 12 9.13 -27.45 1.09
C LYS A 12 8.84 -26.00 0.73
N VAL A 13 8.53 -25.19 1.74
CA VAL A 13 8.39 -23.74 1.59
C VAL A 13 9.74 -23.25 1.07
N THR A 14 9.80 -22.96 -0.21
CA THR A 14 10.94 -22.30 -0.85
C THR A 14 11.22 -21.00 -0.09
N ASP A 15 12.49 -20.63 0.03
CA ASP A 15 12.89 -19.37 0.67
C ASP A 15 11.99 -18.23 0.19
N ARG A 16 11.27 -17.60 1.14
CA ARG A 16 10.33 -16.52 0.82
C ARG A 16 11.14 -15.27 0.47
N VAL A 17 11.24 -14.99 -0.82
CA VAL A 17 11.82 -13.73 -1.30
C VAL A 17 10.77 -12.63 -1.14
N PRO A 18 11.08 -11.51 -0.46
CA PRO A 18 10.20 -10.35 -0.42
C PRO A 18 9.97 -9.82 -1.83
N LEU A 19 8.71 -9.56 -2.21
CA LEU A 19 8.37 -8.95 -3.48
C LEU A 19 8.15 -7.44 -3.26
N PRO A 20 9.08 -6.55 -3.69
CA PRO A 20 8.96 -5.12 -3.45
C PRO A 20 7.78 -4.51 -4.20
N ALA A 21 7.19 -3.44 -3.65
CA ALA A 21 6.05 -2.76 -4.26
C ALA A 21 6.33 -2.29 -5.70
N ALA A 22 7.53 -1.77 -5.97
CA ALA A 22 7.91 -1.36 -7.32
C ALA A 22 7.87 -2.52 -8.32
N GLU A 23 8.29 -3.71 -7.91
CA GLU A 23 8.26 -4.91 -8.74
C GLU A 23 6.82 -5.39 -8.96
N CYS A 24 5.99 -5.43 -7.90
CA CYS A 24 4.56 -5.68 -8.01
C CYS A 24 3.89 -4.75 -9.03
N MET A 25 4.19 -3.44 -8.97
CA MET A 25 3.62 -2.45 -9.90
C MET A 25 4.00 -2.75 -11.35
N ASN A 26 5.26 -3.10 -11.59
CA ASN A 26 5.75 -3.45 -12.92
C ASN A 26 5.09 -4.72 -13.46
N ILE A 27 4.84 -5.71 -12.61
CA ILE A 27 4.10 -6.92 -12.98
C ILE A 27 2.65 -6.55 -13.34
N MET A 28 1.95 -5.78 -12.50
CA MET A 28 0.56 -5.40 -12.73
C MET A 28 0.37 -4.56 -14.00
N ARG A 29 1.32 -3.66 -14.31
CA ARG A 29 1.29 -2.85 -15.55
C ARG A 29 1.35 -3.69 -16.83
N LYS A 30 2.00 -4.86 -16.79
CA LYS A 30 2.16 -5.76 -17.94
C LYS A 30 0.92 -6.61 -18.23
N ILE A 31 -0.08 -6.61 -17.35
CA ILE A 31 -1.32 -7.37 -17.58
C ILE A 31 -2.08 -6.74 -18.75
N PRO A 32 -2.40 -7.50 -19.82
CA PRO A 32 -3.13 -6.96 -20.96
C PRO A 32 -4.59 -6.63 -20.59
N SER A 33 -5.17 -5.63 -21.24
CA SER A 33 -6.53 -5.16 -20.97
C SER A 33 -7.62 -6.24 -21.08
N ASP A 34 -7.46 -7.21 -21.97
CA ASP A 34 -8.42 -8.32 -22.11
C ASP A 34 -8.43 -9.24 -20.89
N HIS A 35 -7.27 -9.43 -20.24
CA HIS A 35 -7.18 -10.18 -18.99
C HIS A 35 -7.76 -9.40 -17.81
N LEU A 36 -7.67 -8.06 -17.82
CA LEU A 36 -8.29 -7.23 -16.77
C LEU A 36 -9.81 -7.44 -16.73
N LYS A 37 -10.47 -7.49 -17.89
CA LYS A 37 -11.91 -7.77 -17.99
C LYS A 37 -12.26 -9.16 -17.45
N LEU A 38 -11.44 -10.18 -17.76
CA LEU A 38 -11.63 -11.54 -17.24
C LEU A 38 -11.48 -11.61 -15.72
N MET A 39 -10.60 -10.78 -15.15
CA MET A 39 -10.41 -10.63 -13.70
C MET A 39 -11.53 -9.82 -13.02
N GLY A 40 -12.50 -9.30 -13.77
CA GLY A 40 -13.56 -8.45 -13.24
C GLY A 40 -13.15 -7.00 -12.97
N LEU A 41 -12.01 -6.56 -13.52
CA LEU A 41 -11.50 -5.19 -13.40
C LEU A 41 -11.93 -4.33 -14.58
N ASN A 42 -12.03 -3.02 -14.34
CA ASN A 42 -12.29 -2.02 -15.37
C ASN A 42 -10.97 -1.38 -15.82
N VAL A 43 -10.73 -1.37 -17.14
CA VAL A 43 -9.52 -0.80 -17.76
C VAL A 43 -9.43 0.71 -17.55
N ASP A 44 -10.57 1.41 -17.45
CA ASP A 44 -10.62 2.87 -17.40
C ASP A 44 -10.66 3.40 -15.95
N GLU A 45 -11.18 2.60 -15.01
CA GLU A 45 -11.47 3.05 -13.64
C GLU A 45 -10.76 2.25 -12.54
N ALA A 46 -10.27 1.05 -12.85
CA ALA A 46 -9.80 0.10 -11.83
C ALA A 46 -8.61 -0.72 -12.32
N ARG A 47 -7.61 -0.06 -12.93
CA ARG A 47 -6.37 -0.73 -13.30
C ARG A 47 -5.62 -1.23 -12.07
N PRO A 48 -5.08 -2.46 -12.09
CA PRO A 48 -4.50 -3.08 -10.91
C PRO A 48 -3.27 -2.35 -10.39
N GLU A 49 -2.46 -1.74 -11.27
CA GLU A 49 -1.29 -0.98 -10.81
C GLU A 49 -1.64 0.25 -9.97
N TRP A 50 -2.90 0.73 -10.00
CA TRP A 50 -3.36 1.84 -9.16
C TRP A 50 -3.58 1.46 -7.70
N MET A 51 -3.58 0.16 -7.37
CA MET A 51 -3.57 -0.30 -5.98
C MET A 51 -2.28 0.07 -5.25
N ILE A 52 -1.20 0.40 -6.00
CA ILE A 52 0.05 0.89 -5.44
C ILE A 52 0.08 2.41 -5.55
N VAL A 53 0.10 3.06 -4.39
CA VAL A 53 0.07 4.53 -4.28
C VAL A 53 1.44 5.12 -4.60
N THR A 54 1.52 5.87 -5.70
CA THR A 54 2.71 6.67 -6.07
C THR A 54 2.53 8.16 -5.80
N VAL A 55 1.28 8.62 -5.77
CA VAL A 55 0.90 9.99 -5.41
C VAL A 55 -0.18 9.88 -4.35
N LEU A 56 0.11 10.37 -3.14
CA LEU A 56 -0.85 10.40 -2.04
C LEU A 56 -1.65 11.71 -2.07
N PRO A 57 -2.97 11.70 -2.36
CA PRO A 57 -3.75 12.92 -2.36
C PRO A 57 -3.89 13.47 -0.94
N VAL A 58 -3.65 14.77 -0.78
CA VAL A 58 -3.82 15.46 0.51
C VAL A 58 -5.22 16.10 0.53
N PRO A 59 -6.12 15.65 1.43
CA PRO A 59 -7.46 16.23 1.51
C PRO A 59 -7.41 17.69 1.97
N PRO A 60 -8.35 18.54 1.48
CA PRO A 60 -8.42 19.95 1.87
C PRO A 60 -8.87 20.11 3.33
N PRO A 61 -8.65 21.29 3.96
CA PRO A 61 -8.99 21.52 5.36
C PRO A 61 -10.42 21.15 5.80
N PRO A 62 -11.49 21.37 5.00
CA PRO A 62 -12.85 20.96 5.40
C PRO A 62 -13.01 19.45 5.60
N VAL A 63 -12.23 18.64 4.87
CA VAL A 63 -12.22 17.16 4.96
C VAL A 63 -11.21 16.68 6.01
N ARG A 64 -10.43 17.60 6.59
CA ARG A 64 -9.56 17.43 7.76
C ARG A 64 -10.08 18.29 8.93
N PRO A 65 -11.32 18.09 9.42
CA PRO A 65 -11.86 18.91 10.49
C PRO A 65 -10.98 18.82 11.74
N SER A 66 -10.53 19.98 12.22
CA SER A 66 -9.80 20.11 13.48
C SER A 66 -10.77 20.07 14.65
N VAL A 67 -10.47 19.25 15.66
CA VAL A 67 -11.21 19.27 16.92
C VAL A 67 -10.64 20.41 17.77
N ALA A 68 -11.32 21.55 17.82
CA ALA A 68 -11.04 22.56 18.83
C ALA A 68 -11.71 22.11 20.13
N VAL A 69 -10.94 21.92 21.20
CA VAL A 69 -11.50 21.75 22.54
C VAL A 69 -11.78 23.16 23.06
N ASP A 70 -13.05 23.49 23.26
CA ASP A 70 -13.46 24.76 23.87
C ASP A 70 -12.86 24.85 25.28
N GLY A 71 -12.10 25.92 25.52
CA GLY A 71 -11.53 26.23 26.84
C GLY A 71 -10.03 25.95 27.00
N GLY A 72 -9.20 26.60 26.18
CA GLY A 72 -7.82 26.93 26.56
C GLY A 72 -6.73 25.88 26.31
N ALA A 73 -5.70 26.34 25.58
CA ALA A 73 -4.30 25.90 25.58
C ALA A 73 -3.87 24.60 24.87
N THR A 74 -4.75 23.66 24.50
CA THR A 74 -4.30 22.50 23.70
C THR A 74 -5.09 22.39 22.40
N ARG A 75 -4.52 22.97 21.33
CA ARG A 75 -4.88 22.62 19.95
C ARG A 75 -4.55 21.14 19.75
N GLY A 76 -5.53 20.26 19.94
CA GLY A 76 -5.40 18.87 19.52
C GLY A 76 -5.32 18.85 17.99
N GLU A 77 -4.13 18.60 17.45
CA GLU A 77 -3.98 18.42 16.00
C GLU A 77 -4.95 17.33 15.51
N ALA A 78 -5.65 17.60 14.41
CA ALA A 78 -6.55 16.62 13.80
C ALA A 78 -5.78 15.34 13.47
N PHE A 79 -6.29 14.16 13.88
CA PHE A 79 -5.62 12.86 13.71
C PHE A 79 -5.09 12.63 12.28
N LEU A 80 -5.88 13.00 11.26
CA LEU A 80 -5.48 12.86 9.86
C LEU A 80 -4.34 13.81 9.48
N THR A 81 -4.33 15.04 9.98
CA THR A 81 -3.24 16.01 9.74
C THR A 81 -1.94 15.52 10.38
N TYR A 82 -2.02 15.01 11.61
CA TYR A 82 -0.87 14.46 12.32
C TYR A 82 -0.29 13.24 11.59
N LYS A 83 -1.13 12.29 11.16
CA LYS A 83 -0.68 11.10 10.41
C LYS A 83 -0.11 11.42 9.03
N LEU A 84 -0.69 12.39 8.32
CA LEU A 84 -0.10 12.86 7.06
C LEU A 84 1.27 13.49 7.27
N ALA A 85 1.47 14.23 8.37
CA ALA A 85 2.78 14.79 8.70
C ALA A 85 3.84 13.70 8.99
N GLU A 86 3.46 12.59 9.65
CA GLU A 86 4.34 11.43 9.83
C GLU A 86 4.76 10.80 8.49
N VAL A 87 3.81 10.60 7.57
CA VAL A 87 4.09 10.05 6.23
C VAL A 87 5.05 10.96 5.45
N ILE A 88 4.83 12.27 5.48
CA ILE A 88 5.69 13.25 4.78
C ILE A 88 7.12 13.21 5.33
N ARG A 89 7.30 13.17 6.65
CA ARG A 89 8.62 13.09 7.28
C ARG A 89 9.37 11.81 6.89
N ALA A 90 8.69 10.67 6.93
CA ALA A 90 9.27 9.39 6.52
C ALA A 90 9.70 9.42 5.03
N ASN A 91 8.86 9.97 4.15
CA ASN A 91 9.18 10.09 2.73
C ASN A 91 10.40 11.00 2.47
N ALA A 92 10.50 12.12 3.19
CA ALA A 92 11.64 13.03 3.07
C ALA A 92 12.96 12.36 3.51
N LEU A 93 12.92 11.59 4.60
CA LEU A 93 14.08 10.84 5.08
C LEU A 93 14.54 9.81 4.04
N LEU A 94 13.63 8.99 3.52
CA LEU A 94 13.96 7.98 2.51
C LEU A 94 14.54 8.59 1.22
N ASN A 95 14.01 9.74 0.78
CA ASN A 95 14.57 10.45 -0.37
C ASN A 95 15.99 10.95 -0.11
N SER A 96 16.27 11.47 1.09
CA SER A 96 17.62 11.92 1.45
C SER A 96 18.63 10.78 1.50
N GLU A 97 18.22 9.59 1.95
CA GLU A 97 19.07 8.39 1.96
C GLU A 97 19.35 7.87 0.54
N ALA A 98 18.35 7.95 -0.35
CA ALA A 98 18.47 7.54 -1.74
C ALA A 98 19.36 8.49 -2.58
N GLU A 99 19.35 9.80 -2.29
CA GLU A 99 20.22 10.78 -2.96
C GLU A 99 21.67 10.73 -2.48
N GLY A 100 21.91 10.20 -1.27
CA GLY A 100 23.24 10.02 -0.70
C GLY A 100 23.94 8.70 -1.06
N SER A 101 23.27 7.81 -1.80
CA SER A 101 23.78 6.50 -2.25
C SER A 101 24.08 6.52 -3.76
#